data_AF-T2IPG3-F1
#
_entry.id   AF-T2IPG3-F1
#
_cell.length_a   1.000
_cell.length_b   1.000
_cell.length_c   1.000
_cell.angle_alpha   90.00
_cell.angle_beta   90.00
_cell.angle_gamma   90.00
#
_symmetry.space_group_name_H-M   'P 1'
#
loop_
_entity.id
_entity.type
_entity.pdbx_description
1 polymer ?
#
loop_
_entity_poly.entity_id
_entity_poly.type
_entity_poly.pdbx_seq_one_letter_code
_entity_poly.pdbx_strand_id
1 'polypeptide(L)'
;MFQATSSQVTKFPSHNKKAMVKDKSILKTVNGSFVSSSLSNDTLVVIDSRVKDLEFLIAEIKPRTQLLVLHPQLDGVSQITEALATHPNISSLHLISHGSSGCLYLGNSQLNLETIAKHSSQLKLWSEVLQQKDVLIYGCEVAQGPMGHLFLQQLHQLTGANLAASEAKVGYTSGNSNWDLEAYFGEVRTDIIFSNYLQANYRGHFAEVSFDITTDLAIETNEDQVTLNFTLDEAPPPEGTVVVLSANESASINRFDLGGFSGDGLELVGIAPNPLFFDVSPNMDFGAFAINIREQNASITVTLLETPTDEDLNGDGTIEDFANIAEDITWTISEIAPGDVPAGLGTPGTINPTADSDNIIIADNPSQLPSPTVGMTVSENLLIEDEGSETTITFTLDQPAPTGGLLVSISNKASFFPWQTSMLLPLLLKPPLLTLL
;
A
#
# COMPACT_ATOMS: atom_id res chain seq x y z
N MET A 1 -56.26 42.06 -10.32
CA MET A 1 -56.50 43.48 -9.99
C MET A 1 -55.14 44.08 -9.62
N PHE A 2 -54.86 45.34 -10.02
CA PHE A 2 -53.80 46.28 -9.59
C PHE A 2 -52.80 45.87 -8.47
N GLN A 3 -51.49 46.20 -8.49
CA GLN A 3 -50.62 46.96 -9.42
C GLN A 3 -49.12 46.68 -9.09
N ALA A 4 -48.14 47.32 -9.76
CA ALA A 4 -46.69 47.10 -9.54
C ALA A 4 -45.83 48.39 -9.55
N THR A 5 -44.74 48.37 -8.77
CA THR A 5 -43.53 49.26 -8.79
C THR A 5 -42.37 48.49 -8.10
N SER A 6 -41.11 48.41 -8.55
CA SER A 6 -40.14 49.43 -9.07
C SER A 6 -39.65 50.37 -7.95
N SER A 7 -38.39 50.82 -7.80
CA SER A 7 -37.05 50.57 -8.41
C SER A 7 -35.97 51.04 -7.39
N GLN A 8 -34.64 50.89 -7.46
CA GLN A 8 -33.62 50.45 -8.46
C GLN A 8 -32.66 49.45 -7.74
N VAL A 9 -31.58 48.83 -8.25
CA VAL A 9 -30.55 49.04 -9.31
C VAL A 9 -29.51 50.16 -9.03
N THR A 10 -28.25 49.76 -8.81
CA THR A 10 -27.04 50.63 -8.86
C THR A 10 -26.08 50.15 -9.95
N LYS A 11 -25.27 51.05 -10.50
CA LYS A 11 -24.56 50.86 -11.79
C LYS A 11 -23.25 51.63 -11.82
N PHE A 12 -22.14 50.95 -12.12
CA PHE A 12 -20.85 51.57 -12.44
C PHE A 12 -20.29 51.05 -13.78
N PRO A 13 -19.40 51.80 -14.46
CA PRO A 13 -19.50 51.92 -15.92
C PRO A 13 -18.51 51.08 -16.72
N SER A 14 -18.89 50.79 -17.97
CA SER A 14 -17.97 50.37 -19.03
C SER A 14 -17.37 51.58 -19.76
N HIS A 15 -16.11 51.50 -20.19
CA HIS A 15 -15.58 52.33 -21.30
C HIS A 15 -14.39 51.66 -22.05
N ASN A 16 -14.68 51.21 -23.27
CA ASN A 16 -13.82 51.05 -24.46
C ASN A 16 -12.29 50.79 -24.38
N LYS A 17 -11.92 49.60 -24.91
CA LYS A 17 -11.01 49.36 -26.05
C LYS A 17 -9.48 49.57 -25.96
N LYS A 18 -8.79 48.51 -26.44
CA LYS A 18 -7.52 48.47 -27.20
C LYS A 18 -6.24 49.00 -26.50
N ALA A 19 -5.43 48.05 -26.04
CA ALA A 19 -3.98 48.09 -26.24
C ALA A 19 -3.50 46.71 -26.70
N MET A 20 -2.90 46.62 -27.90
CA MET A 20 -2.26 45.40 -28.40
C MET A 20 -0.75 45.57 -28.24
N VAL A 21 -0.18 45.03 -27.17
CA VAL A 21 1.27 45.06 -26.95
C VAL A 21 1.84 43.70 -27.35
N LYS A 22 2.46 43.66 -28.52
CA LYS A 22 3.44 42.62 -28.84
C LYS A 22 4.73 43.01 -28.12
N ASP A 23 5.17 42.23 -27.14
CA ASP A 23 6.59 42.31 -26.78
C ASP A 23 7.39 41.61 -27.89
N LYS A 24 8.02 42.44 -28.74
CA LYS A 24 9.13 42.01 -29.57
C LYS A 24 10.39 42.32 -28.78
N SER A 25 11.08 41.30 -28.28
CA SER A 25 12.46 41.44 -27.83
C SER A 25 13.33 41.94 -29.01
N ILE A 26 13.68 43.22 -28.98
CA ILE A 26 14.44 43.87 -30.06
C ILE A 26 15.91 43.49 -29.95
N LEU A 27 16.36 42.58 -30.82
CA LEU A 27 17.79 42.35 -31.04
C LEU A 27 18.44 43.61 -31.63
N LYS A 28 19.01 44.45 -30.76
CA LYS A 28 19.92 45.53 -31.16
C LYS A 28 21.32 44.96 -31.37
N THR A 29 21.71 44.77 -32.62
CA THR A 29 23.12 44.50 -32.96
C THR A 29 23.99 45.71 -32.57
N VAL A 30 25.01 45.45 -31.75
CA VAL A 30 26.16 46.34 -31.54
C VAL A 30 27.42 45.50 -31.76
N ASN A 31 28.47 46.11 -32.31
CA ASN A 31 29.59 45.40 -32.93
C ASN A 31 30.39 44.50 -31.96
N GLY A 32 30.72 43.28 -32.42
CA GLY A 32 32.10 42.83 -32.35
C GLY A 32 32.57 42.03 -31.12
N SER A 33 31.80 41.06 -30.64
CA SER A 33 32.39 39.88 -29.97
C SER A 33 31.49 38.65 -30.09
N PHE A 34 32.07 37.47 -30.34
CA PHE A 34 31.36 36.20 -30.27
C PHE A 34 31.31 35.72 -28.81
N VAL A 35 30.27 36.13 -28.09
CA VAL A 35 29.88 35.46 -26.84
C VAL A 35 28.83 34.42 -27.19
N SER A 36 29.20 33.15 -27.18
CA SER A 36 28.22 32.05 -27.29
C SER A 36 27.41 31.99 -25.99
N SER A 37 26.19 32.53 -26.00
CA SER A 37 25.24 32.38 -24.89
C SER A 37 24.58 30.99 -24.92
N SER A 38 25.40 29.94 -25.00
CA SER A 38 25.00 28.53 -24.99
C SER A 38 24.97 28.00 -23.56
N LEU A 39 24.02 28.53 -22.77
CA LEU A 39 23.60 27.96 -21.49
C LEU A 39 22.20 27.37 -21.65
N SER A 40 22.12 26.32 -22.46
CA SER A 40 21.02 25.34 -22.42
C SER A 40 21.29 24.40 -21.24
N ASN A 41 21.10 24.91 -20.03
CA ASN A 41 21.08 24.09 -18.81
C ASN A 41 19.75 23.34 -18.78
N ASP A 42 19.63 22.36 -19.68
CA ASP A 42 18.45 21.51 -19.79
C ASP A 42 18.47 20.55 -18.60
N THR A 43 17.56 20.78 -17.65
CA THR A 43 17.44 19.97 -16.44
C THR A 43 16.36 18.92 -16.62
N LEU A 44 16.69 17.65 -16.42
CA LEU A 44 15.70 16.57 -16.37
C LEU A 44 15.21 16.42 -14.93
N VAL A 45 13.89 16.44 -14.75
CA VAL A 45 13.21 16.12 -13.50
C VAL A 45 12.46 14.81 -13.71
N VAL A 46 12.75 13.83 -12.86
CA VAL A 46 12.05 12.54 -12.80
C VAL A 46 11.27 12.53 -11.49
N ILE A 47 9.97 12.22 -11.56
CA ILE A 47 9.10 12.08 -10.39
C ILE A 47 8.44 10.71 -10.42
N ASP A 48 8.55 9.94 -9.34
CA ASP A 48 7.74 8.74 -9.16
C ASP A 48 6.27 9.13 -8.96
N SER A 49 5.35 8.54 -9.72
CA SER A 49 3.92 8.92 -9.66
C SER A 49 3.24 8.64 -8.31
N ARG A 50 3.87 7.88 -7.41
CA ARG A 50 3.34 7.58 -6.07
C ARG A 50 3.62 8.68 -5.04
N VAL A 51 4.51 9.64 -5.32
CA VAL A 51 4.71 10.75 -4.38
C VAL A 51 3.45 11.62 -4.29
N LYS A 52 3.11 12.03 -3.07
CA LYS A 52 1.92 12.82 -2.75
C LYS A 52 1.91 14.17 -3.48
N ASP A 53 0.73 14.76 -3.66
CA ASP A 53 0.49 16.04 -4.32
C ASP A 53 1.22 16.22 -5.67
N LEU A 54 1.33 15.15 -6.48
CA LEU A 54 2.08 15.14 -7.74
C LEU A 54 1.77 16.32 -8.68
N GLU A 55 0.49 16.70 -8.81
CA GLU A 55 0.09 17.87 -9.63
C GLU A 55 0.65 19.19 -9.08
N PHE A 56 0.71 19.36 -7.75
CA PHE A 56 1.28 20.54 -7.10
C PHE A 56 2.80 20.59 -7.27
N LEU A 57 3.49 19.44 -7.12
CA LEU A 57 4.91 19.33 -7.42
C LEU A 57 5.19 19.72 -8.87
N ILE A 58 4.44 19.16 -9.83
CA ILE A 58 4.59 19.45 -11.26
C ILE A 58 4.34 20.95 -11.58
N ALA A 59 3.32 21.57 -10.95
CA ALA A 59 2.98 22.97 -11.17
C ALA A 59 4.07 23.95 -10.69
N GLU A 60 4.84 23.59 -9.67
CA GLU A 60 5.83 24.45 -9.00
C GLU A 60 7.30 24.16 -9.38
N ILE A 61 7.55 23.24 -10.33
CA ILE A 61 8.88 23.03 -10.91
C ILE A 61 9.34 24.29 -11.68
N LYS A 62 10.62 24.65 -11.51
CA LYS A 62 11.25 25.77 -12.23
C LYS A 62 11.08 25.65 -13.76
N PRO A 63 10.65 26.71 -14.47
CA PRO A 63 10.46 26.66 -15.93
C PRO A 63 11.74 26.29 -16.71
N ARG A 64 11.56 25.61 -17.86
CA ARG A 64 12.60 25.06 -18.76
C ARG A 64 13.24 23.74 -18.30
N THR A 65 12.60 23.02 -17.40
CA THR A 65 12.87 21.60 -17.18
C THR A 65 12.28 20.73 -18.28
N GLN A 66 12.85 19.53 -18.42
CA GLN A 66 12.23 18.36 -19.03
C GLN A 66 11.63 17.53 -17.88
N LEU A 67 10.44 16.95 -18.06
CA LEU A 67 9.75 16.20 -17.01
C LEU A 67 9.46 14.76 -17.47
N LEU A 68 9.85 13.80 -16.65
CA LEU A 68 9.39 12.41 -16.68
C LEU A 68 8.58 12.13 -15.41
N VAL A 69 7.38 11.57 -15.58
CA VAL A 69 6.63 10.93 -14.48
C VAL A 69 6.75 9.42 -14.67
N LEU A 70 7.24 8.70 -13.67
CA LEU A 70 7.39 7.24 -13.73
C LEU A 70 6.03 6.57 -13.59
N HIS A 71 5.69 5.69 -14.52
CA HIS A 71 4.52 4.83 -14.44
C HIS A 71 4.69 3.81 -13.29
N PRO A 72 3.72 3.64 -12.37
CA PRO A 72 3.96 2.92 -11.13
C PRO A 72 4.11 1.40 -11.34
N GLN A 73 3.45 0.82 -12.35
CA GLN A 73 3.56 -0.61 -12.68
C GLN A 73 4.71 -0.95 -13.66
N LEU A 74 5.66 -0.04 -13.90
CA LEU A 74 6.82 -0.28 -14.78
C LEU A 74 8.14 -0.06 -14.03
N ASP A 75 9.21 -0.73 -14.48
CA ASP A 75 10.54 -0.66 -13.87
C ASP A 75 11.12 0.75 -14.04
N GLY A 76 11.21 1.52 -12.96
CA GLY A 76 11.59 2.94 -13.00
C GLY A 76 13.03 3.16 -13.44
N VAL A 77 13.95 2.22 -13.15
CA VAL A 77 15.33 2.28 -13.66
C VAL A 77 15.33 2.20 -15.20
N SER A 78 14.48 1.35 -15.78
CA SER A 78 14.29 1.25 -17.23
C SER A 78 13.72 2.54 -17.83
N GLN A 79 12.67 3.10 -17.23
CA GLN A 79 12.06 4.36 -17.67
C GLN A 79 13.07 5.53 -17.65
N ILE A 80 13.88 5.65 -16.60
CA ILE A 80 14.95 6.66 -16.51
C ILE A 80 16.02 6.42 -17.59
N THR A 81 16.37 5.16 -17.87
CA THR A 81 17.34 4.81 -18.93
C THR A 81 16.89 5.29 -20.30
N GLU A 82 15.61 5.09 -20.64
CA GLU A 82 15.02 5.55 -21.91
C GLU A 82 14.94 7.09 -21.99
N ALA A 83 14.64 7.76 -20.86
CA ALA A 83 14.65 9.21 -20.78
C ALA A 83 16.06 9.82 -20.92
N LEU A 84 17.09 9.21 -20.30
CA LEU A 84 18.48 9.66 -20.46
C LEU A 84 18.99 9.43 -21.89
N ALA A 85 18.64 8.30 -22.51
CA ALA A 85 19.01 8.01 -23.90
C ALA A 85 18.37 9.00 -24.91
N THR A 86 17.21 9.56 -24.60
CA THR A 86 16.54 10.59 -25.42
C THR A 86 17.01 12.02 -25.09
N HIS A 87 17.62 12.25 -23.93
CA HIS A 87 18.06 13.58 -23.46
C HIS A 87 19.56 13.62 -23.04
N PRO A 88 20.52 13.25 -23.92
CA PRO A 88 21.94 13.13 -23.57
C PRO A 88 22.61 14.47 -23.16
N ASN A 89 22.03 15.60 -23.56
CA ASN A 89 22.60 16.94 -23.38
C ASN A 89 22.21 17.62 -22.05
N ILE A 90 21.48 16.95 -21.15
CA ILE A 90 21.05 17.55 -19.87
C ILE A 90 22.24 18.01 -19.03
N SER A 91 22.09 19.05 -18.22
CA SER A 91 23.11 19.51 -17.27
C SER A 91 22.99 18.86 -15.88
N SER A 92 21.76 18.50 -15.48
CA SER A 92 21.44 17.93 -14.18
C SER A 92 20.23 17.01 -14.24
N LEU A 93 20.16 16.07 -13.30
CA LEU A 93 19.02 15.19 -13.04
C LEU A 93 18.49 15.47 -11.63
N HIS A 94 17.19 15.66 -11.49
CA HIS A 94 16.51 15.69 -10.20
C HIS A 94 15.60 14.47 -10.13
N LEU A 95 15.74 13.65 -9.10
CA LEU A 95 15.00 12.42 -8.91
C LEU A 95 14.15 12.53 -7.65
N ILE A 96 12.83 12.58 -7.78
CA ILE A 96 11.88 12.71 -6.69
C ILE A 96 11.14 11.39 -6.55
N SER A 97 11.24 10.72 -5.39
CA SER A 97 10.62 9.42 -5.16
C SER A 97 10.47 9.12 -3.67
N HIS A 98 9.75 8.06 -3.30
CA HIS A 98 9.95 7.46 -1.98
C HIS A 98 11.39 6.92 -1.84
N GLY A 99 11.85 6.77 -0.61
CA GLY A 99 13.21 6.33 -0.28
C GLY A 99 13.30 5.81 1.15
N SER A 100 14.36 5.04 1.42
CA SER A 100 14.76 4.59 2.76
C SER A 100 16.29 4.37 2.76
N SER A 101 16.90 4.06 3.92
CA SER A 101 18.37 3.95 4.04
C SER A 101 19.00 3.02 3.00
N GLY A 102 19.66 3.60 1.99
CA GLY A 102 20.29 2.86 0.89
C GLY A 102 19.35 2.32 -0.18
N CYS A 103 18.11 2.82 -0.28
CA CYS A 103 17.10 2.37 -1.23
C CYS A 103 16.32 3.53 -1.89
N LEU A 104 16.08 3.42 -3.19
CA LEU A 104 15.15 4.26 -3.96
C LEU A 104 14.03 3.42 -4.56
N TYR A 105 12.78 3.83 -4.37
CA TYR A 105 11.60 3.16 -4.93
C TYR A 105 11.21 3.88 -6.23
N LEU A 106 11.30 3.18 -7.37
CA LEU A 106 11.21 3.76 -8.71
C LEU A 106 10.28 2.91 -9.58
N GLY A 107 9.05 3.35 -9.78
CA GLY A 107 7.94 2.52 -10.26
C GLY A 107 7.87 1.20 -9.48
N ASN A 108 7.67 0.07 -10.16
CA ASN A 108 7.62 -1.24 -9.49
C ASN A 108 9.01 -1.84 -9.18
N SER A 109 10.08 -1.02 -9.22
CA SER A 109 11.46 -1.44 -8.97
C SER A 109 12.04 -0.74 -7.74
N GLN A 110 12.96 -1.42 -7.05
CA GLN A 110 13.83 -0.82 -6.04
C GLN A 110 15.25 -0.73 -6.60
N LEU A 111 15.92 0.41 -6.38
CA LEU A 111 17.34 0.59 -6.64
C LEU A 111 18.05 0.72 -5.29
N ASN A 112 18.69 -0.37 -4.85
CA ASN A 112 19.38 -0.50 -3.58
C ASN A 112 20.64 -1.39 -3.75
N LEU A 113 21.43 -1.62 -2.69
CA LEU A 113 22.66 -2.42 -2.77
C LEU A 113 22.47 -3.88 -3.23
N GLU A 114 21.29 -4.46 -3.05
CA GLU A 114 20.97 -5.83 -3.49
C GLU A 114 20.60 -5.87 -4.97
N THR A 115 19.83 -4.88 -5.44
CA THR A 115 19.37 -4.81 -6.83
C THR A 115 20.35 -4.13 -7.78
N ILE A 116 21.31 -3.33 -7.29
CA ILE A 116 22.21 -2.52 -8.14
C ILE A 116 23.02 -3.36 -9.15
N ALA A 117 23.30 -4.63 -8.83
CA ALA A 117 23.95 -5.57 -9.74
C ALA A 117 23.06 -5.97 -10.94
N LYS A 118 21.76 -6.20 -10.73
CA LYS A 118 20.75 -6.46 -11.79
C LYS A 118 20.67 -5.28 -12.76
N HIS A 119 20.76 -4.06 -12.22
CA HIS A 119 20.66 -2.80 -12.97
C HIS A 119 22.00 -2.28 -13.55
N SER A 120 23.10 -3.01 -13.35
CA SER A 120 24.45 -2.56 -13.74
C SER A 120 24.64 -2.21 -15.22
N SER A 121 23.93 -2.88 -16.13
CA SER A 121 23.93 -2.57 -17.57
C SER A 121 23.25 -1.23 -17.88
N GLN A 122 22.18 -0.90 -17.15
CA GLN A 122 21.42 0.34 -17.28
C GLN A 122 22.18 1.51 -16.66
N LEU A 123 22.73 1.32 -15.46
CA LEU A 123 23.57 2.32 -14.78
C LEU A 123 24.84 2.65 -15.58
N LYS A 124 25.36 1.70 -16.37
CA LYS A 124 26.42 2.00 -17.34
C LYS A 124 25.94 2.95 -18.45
N LEU A 125 24.73 2.76 -19.00
CA LEU A 125 24.15 3.71 -19.96
C LEU A 125 23.90 5.07 -19.31
N TRP A 126 23.51 5.10 -18.02
CA TRP A 126 23.41 6.36 -17.27
C TRP A 126 24.78 7.06 -17.20
N SER A 127 25.89 6.32 -17.05
CA SER A 127 27.23 6.91 -17.00
C SER A 127 27.65 7.61 -18.29
N GLU A 128 27.17 7.14 -19.44
CA GLU A 128 27.41 7.78 -20.75
C GLU A 128 26.71 9.16 -20.85
N VAL A 129 25.71 9.42 -20.00
CA VAL A 129 24.95 10.68 -19.96
C VAL A 129 25.26 11.53 -18.71
N LEU A 130 25.52 10.92 -17.55
CA LEU A 130 25.60 11.61 -16.25
C LEU A 130 27.02 11.80 -15.69
N GLN A 131 28.07 11.29 -16.36
CA GLN A 131 29.45 11.47 -15.90
C GLN A 131 29.80 12.95 -15.66
N GLN A 132 30.25 13.27 -14.44
CA GLN A 132 30.57 14.62 -13.92
C GLN A 132 29.39 15.62 -13.90
N LYS A 133 28.16 15.17 -14.13
CA LYS A 133 26.93 15.96 -13.99
C LYS A 133 26.30 15.74 -12.61
N ASP A 134 25.40 16.65 -12.23
CA ASP A 134 24.77 16.62 -10.92
C ASP A 134 23.47 15.81 -10.92
N VAL A 135 23.31 14.96 -9.90
CA VAL A 135 22.09 14.19 -9.61
C VAL A 135 21.63 14.54 -8.20
N LEU A 136 20.46 15.16 -8.07
CA LEU A 136 19.86 15.53 -6.79
C LEU A 136 18.71 14.58 -6.49
N ILE A 137 18.80 13.89 -5.36
CA ILE A 137 17.94 12.76 -4.98
C ILE A 137 17.05 13.16 -3.80
N TYR A 138 15.77 13.39 -4.10
CA TYR A 138 14.72 13.74 -3.16
C TYR A 138 13.90 12.48 -2.83
N GLY A 139 14.48 11.64 -1.99
CA GLY A 139 13.78 10.56 -1.31
C GLY A 139 14.21 10.53 0.15
N CYS A 140 13.29 10.15 1.04
CA CYS A 140 13.56 10.14 2.48
C CYS A 140 14.72 9.20 2.84
N GLU A 141 15.64 9.72 3.66
CA GLU A 141 16.64 8.96 4.40
C GLU A 141 17.58 8.12 3.51
N VAL A 142 17.63 8.36 2.19
CA VAL A 142 18.38 7.57 1.20
C VAL A 142 19.87 7.53 1.52
N ALA A 143 20.42 8.62 2.06
CA ALA A 143 21.82 8.69 2.51
C ALA A 143 22.04 8.28 3.98
N GLN A 144 20.97 8.09 4.76
CA GLN A 144 21.04 7.93 6.20
C GLN A 144 21.93 6.75 6.59
N GLY A 145 22.90 7.03 7.46
CA GLY A 145 23.77 6.03 8.07
C GLY A 145 24.67 5.27 7.07
N PRO A 146 25.33 4.20 7.54
CA PRO A 146 26.35 3.49 6.75
C PRO A 146 25.80 2.84 5.47
N MET A 147 24.56 2.35 5.48
CA MET A 147 23.96 1.69 4.31
C MET A 147 23.63 2.70 3.20
N GLY A 148 23.02 3.84 3.53
CA GLY A 148 22.77 4.93 2.60
C GLY A 148 24.06 5.48 1.98
N HIS A 149 25.08 5.70 2.79
CA HIS A 149 26.40 6.11 2.33
C HIS A 149 27.04 5.10 1.35
N LEU A 150 26.99 3.80 1.66
CA LEU A 150 27.61 2.75 0.84
C LEU A 150 26.86 2.54 -0.48
N PHE A 151 25.52 2.63 -0.45
CA PHE A 151 24.67 2.68 -1.64
C PHE A 151 25.03 3.84 -2.56
N LEU A 152 25.05 5.07 -2.04
CA LEU A 152 25.35 6.27 -2.83
C LEU A 152 26.80 6.27 -3.35
N GLN A 153 27.76 5.76 -2.56
CA GLN A 153 29.13 5.55 -3.03
C GLN A 153 29.17 4.58 -4.22
N GLN A 154 28.40 3.49 -4.19
CA GLN A 154 28.35 2.51 -5.28
C GLN A 154 27.64 3.09 -6.52
N LEU A 155 26.57 3.87 -6.34
CA LEU A 155 25.85 4.56 -7.41
C LEU A 155 26.73 5.64 -8.07
N HIS A 156 27.46 6.42 -7.29
CA HIS A 156 28.46 7.39 -7.75
C HIS A 156 29.55 6.72 -8.59
N GLN A 157 30.07 5.57 -8.15
CA GLN A 157 31.08 4.82 -8.91
C GLN A 157 30.56 4.24 -10.23
N LEU A 158 29.30 3.82 -10.29
CA LEU A 158 28.70 3.22 -11.49
C LEU A 158 28.24 4.27 -12.52
N THR A 159 27.78 5.44 -12.07
CA THR A 159 27.30 6.53 -12.94
C THR A 159 28.37 7.59 -13.23
N GLY A 160 29.39 7.73 -12.39
CA GLY A 160 30.37 8.81 -12.45
C GLY A 160 29.78 10.20 -12.20
N ALA A 161 28.55 10.30 -11.69
CA ALA A 161 27.82 11.55 -11.47
C ALA A 161 28.08 12.13 -10.07
N ASN A 162 28.03 13.45 -9.93
CA ASN A 162 28.03 14.07 -8.60
C ASN A 162 26.65 13.85 -7.95
N LEU A 163 26.57 13.24 -6.77
CA LEU A 163 25.31 12.98 -6.09
C LEU A 163 25.12 13.94 -4.91
N ALA A 164 23.89 14.44 -4.72
CA ALA A 164 23.40 14.96 -3.45
C ALA A 164 22.12 14.22 -3.05
N ALA A 165 22.00 13.81 -1.80
CA ALA A 165 20.85 13.08 -1.26
C ALA A 165 20.63 13.45 0.21
N SER A 166 19.41 13.27 0.73
CA SER A 166 19.12 13.57 2.14
C SER A 166 19.48 12.42 3.08
N GLU A 167 20.04 12.77 4.24
CA GLU A 167 20.17 11.88 5.41
C GLU A 167 18.90 11.86 6.27
N ALA A 168 17.99 12.80 6.02
CA ALA A 168 16.74 13.05 6.73
C ALA A 168 15.53 12.83 5.82
N LYS A 169 14.33 13.19 6.29
CA LYS A 169 13.11 13.09 5.49
C LYS A 169 12.97 14.31 4.60
N VAL A 170 12.60 14.13 3.34
CA VAL A 170 12.40 15.24 2.40
C VAL A 170 10.92 15.59 2.36
N GLY A 171 10.54 16.85 2.62
CA GLY A 171 9.15 17.28 2.57
C GLY A 171 8.80 18.41 3.53
N TYR A 172 7.52 18.47 3.93
CA TYR A 172 7.03 19.52 4.81
C TYR A 172 7.74 19.52 6.17
N THR A 173 8.17 20.70 6.65
CA THR A 173 9.01 20.86 7.83
C THR A 173 8.24 20.69 9.14
N SER A 174 8.03 19.44 9.54
CA SER A 174 7.59 19.03 10.88
C SER A 174 8.42 17.84 11.36
N GLY A 175 8.97 17.92 12.57
CA GLY A 175 9.90 16.88 13.07
C GLY A 175 11.24 16.90 12.34
N ASN A 176 11.68 15.73 11.86
CA ASN A 176 12.96 15.54 11.16
C ASN A 176 12.89 15.79 9.64
N SER A 177 11.81 16.38 9.12
CA SER A 177 11.65 16.63 7.68
C SER A 177 12.18 18.00 7.25
N ASN A 178 12.91 18.06 6.13
CA ASN A 178 13.47 19.28 5.54
C ASN A 178 13.46 19.23 3.98
N TRP A 179 14.17 20.15 3.33
CA TRP A 179 14.40 20.12 1.86
C TRP A 179 15.89 20.16 1.49
N ASP A 180 16.75 19.94 2.49
CA ASP A 180 18.19 19.93 2.35
C ASP A 180 18.65 18.54 1.89
N LEU A 181 19.81 18.49 1.24
CA LEU A 181 20.47 17.26 0.84
C LEU A 181 21.82 17.27 1.55
N GLU A 182 21.95 16.54 2.65
CA GLU A 182 23.11 16.64 3.54
C GLU A 182 24.32 15.86 3.05
N ALA A 183 24.11 14.75 2.33
CA ALA A 183 25.18 13.87 1.85
C ALA A 183 25.59 14.18 0.40
N TYR A 184 26.89 14.34 0.18
CA TYR A 184 27.48 14.72 -1.12
C TYR A 184 28.56 13.74 -1.58
N PHE A 185 28.50 13.34 -2.86
CA PHE A 185 29.50 12.49 -3.51
C PHE A 185 29.96 13.17 -4.80
N GLY A 186 31.16 13.78 -4.80
CA GLY A 186 31.65 14.62 -5.91
C GLY A 186 31.43 16.11 -5.67
N GLU A 187 31.46 16.92 -6.74
CA GLU A 187 31.25 18.38 -6.67
C GLU A 187 29.91 18.78 -7.27
N VAL A 188 28.82 18.64 -6.49
CA VAL A 188 27.49 19.16 -6.86
C VAL A 188 27.49 20.69 -6.82
N ARG A 189 26.94 21.32 -7.84
CA ARG A 189 26.84 22.80 -7.98
C ARG A 189 25.45 23.29 -8.39
N THR A 190 24.50 22.38 -8.58
CA THR A 190 23.11 22.66 -8.97
C THR A 190 22.24 22.89 -7.74
N ASP A 191 21.51 24.01 -7.70
CA ASP A 191 20.54 24.31 -6.64
C ASP A 191 19.37 23.31 -6.62
N ILE A 192 18.72 23.11 -5.47
CA ILE A 192 17.51 22.28 -5.39
C ILE A 192 16.39 22.79 -6.32
N ILE A 193 15.59 21.88 -6.89
CA ILE A 193 14.61 22.25 -7.93
C ILE A 193 13.42 23.05 -7.39
N PHE A 194 13.01 22.79 -6.14
CA PHE A 194 11.76 23.29 -5.56
C PHE A 194 11.81 24.79 -5.21
N SER A 195 10.69 25.49 -5.44
CA SER A 195 10.52 26.89 -5.04
C SER A 195 10.36 27.01 -3.51
N ASN A 196 10.76 28.14 -2.91
CA ASN A 196 10.49 28.41 -1.49
C ASN A 196 8.98 28.43 -1.17
N TYR A 197 8.12 28.59 -2.20
CA TYR A 197 6.68 28.51 -2.05
C TYR A 197 6.22 27.05 -1.95
N LEU A 198 6.67 26.15 -2.83
CA LEU A 198 6.45 24.71 -2.71
C LEU A 198 6.92 24.21 -1.35
N GLN A 199 8.16 24.54 -0.96
CA GLN A 199 8.76 24.08 0.29
C GLN A 199 7.94 24.42 1.55
N ALA A 200 7.21 25.55 1.52
CA ALA A 200 6.35 25.99 2.61
C ALA A 200 4.89 25.49 2.51
N ASN A 201 4.42 25.05 1.34
CA ASN A 201 3.00 24.77 1.06
C ASN A 201 2.67 23.32 0.63
N TYR A 202 3.67 22.50 0.25
CA TYR A 202 3.51 21.05 0.08
C TYR A 202 3.10 20.39 1.41
N ARG A 203 2.23 19.39 1.38
CA ARG A 203 1.73 18.69 2.58
C ARG A 203 1.83 17.17 2.50
N GLY A 204 2.55 16.65 1.51
CA GLY A 204 2.91 15.24 1.46
C GLY A 204 3.86 14.83 2.61
N HIS A 205 3.49 13.74 3.27
CA HIS A 205 4.34 13.00 4.21
C HIS A 205 4.66 11.63 3.61
N PHE A 206 5.86 11.13 3.89
CA PHE A 206 6.41 9.93 3.24
C PHE A 206 6.18 8.63 4.04
N ALA A 207 5.58 8.72 5.23
CA ALA A 207 5.20 7.58 6.06
C ALA A 207 4.07 6.79 5.39
N GLU A 208 4.23 5.47 5.28
CA GLU A 208 3.23 4.56 4.72
C GLU A 208 2.67 3.60 5.79
N VAL A 209 1.34 3.47 5.83
CA VAL A 209 0.61 2.49 6.64
C VAL A 209 0.43 1.21 5.85
N SER A 210 0.78 0.08 6.46
CA SER A 210 0.55 -1.29 5.98
C SER A 210 -0.47 -2.00 6.89
N PHE A 211 -1.23 -2.94 6.33
CA PHE A 211 -2.27 -3.72 7.01
C PHE A 211 -2.09 -5.22 6.75
N ASP A 212 -2.39 -6.03 7.77
CA ASP A 212 -2.44 -7.50 7.70
C ASP A 212 -3.41 -8.09 8.74
N ILE A 213 -3.89 -9.31 8.51
CA ILE A 213 -4.78 -10.08 9.40
C ILE A 213 -4.05 -11.33 9.89
N THR A 214 -4.09 -11.62 11.19
CA THR A 214 -3.35 -12.77 11.78
C THR A 214 -3.95 -14.15 11.48
N THR A 215 -5.09 -14.21 10.79
CA THR A 215 -6.06 -15.29 10.91
C THR A 215 -6.74 -15.55 9.56
N ASP A 216 -6.34 -16.61 8.86
CA ASP A 216 -6.89 -17.00 7.55
C ASP A 216 -8.39 -17.40 7.60
N LEU A 217 -8.86 -17.85 8.77
CA LEU A 217 -10.19 -18.43 9.00
C LEU A 217 -10.68 -18.16 10.43
N ALA A 218 -11.89 -17.65 10.59
CA ALA A 218 -12.59 -17.52 11.87
C ALA A 218 -14.05 -18.01 11.78
N ILE A 219 -14.57 -18.57 12.89
CA ILE A 219 -15.91 -19.16 12.95
C ILE A 219 -16.73 -18.51 14.08
N GLU A 220 -17.92 -17.99 13.76
CA GLU A 220 -18.74 -17.23 14.72
C GLU A 220 -19.21 -18.09 15.90
N THR A 221 -19.74 -19.30 15.64
CA THR A 221 -20.18 -20.24 16.69
C THR A 221 -19.05 -20.84 17.53
N ASN A 222 -17.80 -20.45 17.32
CA ASN A 222 -16.68 -20.71 18.24
C ASN A 222 -16.38 -19.53 19.18
N GLU A 223 -16.98 -18.35 18.97
CA GLU A 223 -16.49 -17.05 19.47
C GLU A 223 -15.04 -16.76 19.04
N ASP A 224 -14.66 -17.15 17.80
CA ASP A 224 -13.29 -16.97 17.30
C ASP A 224 -12.89 -15.48 17.22
N GLN A 225 -11.60 -15.21 17.39
CA GLN A 225 -11.04 -13.85 17.40
C GLN A 225 -10.16 -13.57 16.18
N VAL A 226 -10.35 -12.38 15.61
CA VAL A 226 -9.59 -11.86 14.47
C VAL A 226 -8.71 -10.73 14.97
N THR A 227 -7.40 -10.75 14.69
CA THR A 227 -6.52 -9.62 14.98
C THR A 227 -6.15 -8.90 13.70
N LEU A 228 -6.47 -7.61 13.67
CA LEU A 228 -6.16 -6.67 12.61
C LEU A 228 -4.89 -5.90 13.00
N ASN A 229 -3.85 -5.95 12.19
CA ASN A 229 -2.58 -5.27 12.43
C ASN A 229 -2.42 -4.06 11.52
N PHE A 230 -1.78 -3.02 12.04
CA PHE A 230 -1.44 -1.79 11.34
C PHE A 230 0.01 -1.45 11.66
N THR A 231 0.86 -1.47 10.64
CA THR A 231 2.30 -1.18 10.76
C THR A 231 2.64 0.07 9.97
N LEU A 232 3.25 1.04 10.63
CA LEU A 232 3.88 2.18 9.95
C LEU A 232 5.37 1.90 9.77
N ASP A 233 5.91 2.31 8.63
CA ASP A 233 7.35 2.34 8.37
C ASP A 233 8.12 3.26 9.34
N GLU A 234 7.47 4.27 9.91
CA GLU A 234 7.98 5.16 10.95
C GLU A 234 7.00 5.37 12.13
N ALA A 235 7.50 5.84 13.28
CA ALA A 235 6.63 6.20 14.40
C ALA A 235 5.68 7.35 14.04
N PRO A 236 4.38 7.28 14.36
CA PRO A 236 3.39 8.28 13.96
C PRO A 236 3.63 9.67 14.59
N PRO A 237 3.03 10.73 14.04
CA PRO A 237 3.00 12.05 14.67
C PRO A 237 2.38 12.01 16.08
N PRO A 238 2.66 12.98 16.97
CA PRO A 238 2.05 13.05 18.30
C PRO A 238 0.51 13.06 18.30
N GLU A 239 -0.10 13.60 17.26
CA GLU A 239 -1.54 13.59 16.99
C GLU A 239 -2.07 12.25 16.43
N GLY A 240 -1.17 11.39 15.93
CA GLY A 240 -1.45 10.08 15.32
C GLY A 240 -1.77 10.12 13.82
N THR A 241 -1.80 8.94 13.19
CA THR A 241 -2.02 8.75 11.75
C THR A 241 -3.38 8.12 11.46
N VAL A 242 -4.22 8.80 10.68
CA VAL A 242 -5.61 8.39 10.41
C VAL A 242 -5.75 7.67 9.07
N VAL A 243 -6.40 6.50 9.09
CA VAL A 243 -6.79 5.73 7.89
C VAL A 243 -8.24 5.23 8.02
N VAL A 244 -8.86 4.88 6.90
CA VAL A 244 -10.20 4.28 6.85
C VAL A 244 -10.06 2.81 6.50
N LEU A 245 -10.55 1.92 7.37
CA LEU A 245 -10.70 0.50 7.09
C LEU A 245 -12.12 0.22 6.56
N SER A 246 -12.19 -0.55 5.48
CA SER A 246 -13.43 -1.00 4.83
C SER A 246 -13.37 -2.49 4.49
N ALA A 247 -14.54 -3.12 4.35
CA ALA A 247 -14.68 -4.46 3.79
C ALA A 247 -15.25 -4.41 2.36
N ASN A 248 -15.08 -5.48 1.59
CA ASN A 248 -15.69 -5.66 0.27
C ASN A 248 -17.23 -5.79 0.32
N GLU A 249 -17.80 -6.13 1.48
CA GLU A 249 -19.22 -6.35 1.70
C GLU A 249 -19.74 -5.47 2.87
N SER A 250 -20.86 -4.77 2.65
CA SER A 250 -21.27 -3.62 3.46
C SER A 250 -21.70 -3.91 4.90
N ALA A 251 -21.85 -5.19 5.27
CA ALA A 251 -22.28 -5.64 6.59
C ALA A 251 -21.18 -6.42 7.34
N SER A 252 -20.03 -6.76 6.72
CA SER A 252 -19.01 -7.60 7.36
C SER A 252 -18.40 -6.97 8.62
N ILE A 253 -18.51 -5.66 8.79
CA ILE A 253 -18.12 -4.91 9.99
C ILE A 253 -19.09 -5.16 11.17
N ASN A 254 -20.35 -5.47 10.90
CA ASN A 254 -21.37 -5.74 11.93
C ASN A 254 -21.11 -7.06 12.68
N ARG A 255 -20.29 -7.95 12.09
CA ARG A 255 -19.83 -9.21 12.69
C ARG A 255 -18.77 -9.00 13.79
N PHE A 256 -18.18 -7.80 13.92
CA PHE A 256 -17.17 -7.48 14.93
C PHE A 256 -17.79 -6.78 16.14
N ASP A 257 -17.44 -7.21 17.37
CA ASP A 257 -17.76 -6.42 18.58
C ASP A 257 -16.91 -5.14 18.66
N LEU A 258 -17.40 -4.08 18.01
CA LEU A 258 -16.85 -2.73 18.12
C LEU A 258 -17.33 -1.99 19.38
N GLY A 259 -18.31 -2.55 20.12
CA GLY A 259 -18.79 -1.99 21.39
C GLY A 259 -17.72 -2.03 22.49
N GLY A 260 -16.77 -2.95 22.38
CA GLY A 260 -15.59 -3.09 23.25
C GLY A 260 -14.29 -2.47 22.72
N PHE A 261 -14.29 -1.66 21.65
CA PHE A 261 -13.07 -1.25 20.92
C PHE A 261 -11.92 -0.76 21.84
N SER A 262 -10.88 -1.60 21.98
CA SER A 262 -9.63 -1.26 22.65
C SER A 262 -8.45 -1.94 21.93
N GLY A 263 -7.95 -1.29 20.87
CA GLY A 263 -6.73 -1.73 20.20
C GLY A 263 -5.46 -1.20 20.88
N ASP A 264 -4.42 -2.02 20.95
CA ASP A 264 -3.09 -1.57 21.38
C ASP A 264 -2.55 -0.60 20.33
N GLY A 265 -2.26 0.63 20.75
CA GLY A 265 -1.81 1.70 19.85
C GLY A 265 -2.88 2.26 18.89
N LEU A 266 -4.17 1.96 19.07
CA LEU A 266 -5.27 2.45 18.21
C LEU A 266 -6.31 3.28 18.98
N GLU A 267 -6.90 4.25 18.29
CA GLU A 267 -8.06 5.03 18.75
C GLU A 267 -9.12 5.06 17.63
N LEU A 268 -10.36 4.69 17.92
CA LEU A 268 -11.47 4.78 16.96
C LEU A 268 -11.86 6.25 16.76
N VAL A 269 -11.83 6.75 15.51
CA VAL A 269 -12.11 8.16 15.17
C VAL A 269 -13.60 8.41 14.89
N GLY A 270 -14.29 7.40 14.37
CA GLY A 270 -15.71 7.45 14.01
C GLY A 270 -16.03 6.51 12.86
N ILE A 271 -17.31 6.38 12.53
CA ILE A 271 -17.81 5.43 11.53
C ILE A 271 -18.26 6.18 10.27
N ALA A 272 -18.04 5.61 9.08
CA ALA A 272 -18.53 6.18 7.84
C ALA A 272 -20.08 6.15 7.80
N PRO A 273 -20.75 7.15 7.20
CA PRO A 273 -20.20 8.28 6.44
C PRO A 273 -20.00 9.58 7.26
N ASN A 274 -20.11 9.56 8.60
CA ASN A 274 -20.04 10.76 9.44
C ASN A 274 -18.94 10.64 10.51
N PRO A 275 -17.74 11.24 10.34
CA PRO A 275 -16.61 11.13 11.28
C PRO A 275 -16.79 11.92 12.61
N LEU A 276 -18.03 12.05 13.08
CA LEU A 276 -18.41 12.50 14.43
C LEU A 276 -19.57 11.67 15.03
N PHE A 277 -20.03 10.62 14.34
CA PHE A 277 -20.98 9.65 14.88
C PHE A 277 -20.22 8.49 15.55
N PHE A 278 -20.37 8.41 16.87
CA PHE A 278 -19.90 7.31 17.72
C PHE A 278 -21.10 6.46 18.15
N ASP A 279 -21.80 5.90 17.17
CA ASP A 279 -22.86 4.93 17.41
C ASP A 279 -22.41 3.59 16.85
N VAL A 280 -21.62 2.85 17.64
CA VAL A 280 -21.11 1.50 17.32
C VAL A 280 -22.15 0.41 17.62
N SER A 281 -23.42 0.78 17.69
CA SER A 281 -24.50 -0.17 17.90
C SER A 281 -24.61 -1.10 16.67
N PRO A 282 -24.86 -2.41 16.84
CA PRO A 282 -24.81 -3.40 15.74
C PRO A 282 -26.01 -3.32 14.78
N ASN A 283 -26.68 -2.17 14.71
CA ASN A 283 -27.94 -1.95 14.01
C ASN A 283 -27.81 -0.90 12.89
N MET A 284 -26.77 -1.01 12.06
CA MET A 284 -26.46 -0.06 11.00
C MET A 284 -25.58 -0.73 9.91
N ASP A 285 -25.83 -0.46 8.63
CA ASP A 285 -24.96 -0.91 7.53
C ASP A 285 -23.63 -0.14 7.50
N PHE A 286 -22.61 -0.65 8.19
CA PHE A 286 -21.28 -0.03 8.23
C PHE A 286 -20.33 -0.57 7.17
N GLY A 287 -20.22 0.11 6.03
CA GLY A 287 -19.22 -0.22 5.00
C GLY A 287 -17.77 0.15 5.37
N ALA A 288 -17.54 1.03 6.36
CA ALA A 288 -16.19 1.45 6.76
C ALA A 288 -16.14 2.17 8.13
N PHE A 289 -14.98 2.11 8.81
CA PHE A 289 -14.68 2.93 10.00
C PHE A 289 -13.28 3.57 9.93
N ALA A 290 -13.10 4.70 10.61
CA ALA A 290 -11.83 5.44 10.65
C ALA A 290 -11.09 5.16 11.97
N ILE A 291 -9.80 4.86 11.89
CA ILE A 291 -8.91 4.65 13.03
C ILE A 291 -7.78 5.66 13.03
N ASN A 292 -7.31 6.04 14.21
CA ASN A 292 -6.12 6.84 14.45
C ASN A 292 -5.06 5.95 15.10
N ILE A 293 -3.94 5.76 14.39
CA ILE A 293 -2.82 4.93 14.78
C ILE A 293 -1.85 5.78 15.61
N ARG A 294 -1.67 5.40 16.88
CA ARG A 294 -0.93 6.11 17.92
C ARG A 294 0.47 5.55 18.19
N GLU A 295 0.73 4.31 17.78
CA GLU A 295 2.04 3.65 17.90
C GLU A 295 2.50 3.07 16.54
N GLN A 296 3.80 2.79 16.39
CA GLN A 296 4.37 2.36 15.09
C GLN A 296 3.86 0.99 14.63
N ASN A 297 3.61 0.09 15.60
CA ASN A 297 2.93 -1.17 15.38
C ASN A 297 1.71 -1.10 16.29
N ALA A 298 0.52 -1.22 15.72
CA ALA A 298 -0.74 -1.11 16.44
C ALA A 298 -1.70 -2.18 15.94
N SER A 299 -2.59 -2.67 16.81
CA SER A 299 -3.51 -3.74 16.43
C SER A 299 -4.80 -3.71 17.24
N ILE A 300 -5.83 -4.39 16.74
CA ILE A 300 -7.02 -4.70 17.51
C ILE A 300 -7.40 -6.16 17.30
N THR A 301 -7.57 -6.88 18.40
CA THR A 301 -8.23 -8.19 18.42
C THR A 301 -9.72 -7.96 18.64
N VAL A 302 -10.52 -8.23 17.61
CA VAL A 302 -11.99 -8.25 17.68
C VAL A 302 -12.48 -9.68 17.87
N THR A 303 -13.61 -9.84 18.57
CA THR A 303 -14.30 -11.13 18.68
C THR A 303 -15.46 -11.12 17.67
N LEU A 304 -15.67 -12.24 16.98
CA LEU A 304 -16.86 -12.40 16.15
C LEU A 304 -18.11 -12.49 17.03
N LEU A 305 -19.16 -11.75 16.67
CA LEU A 305 -20.47 -11.87 17.29
C LEU A 305 -21.17 -13.13 16.74
N GLU A 306 -21.59 -14.06 17.62
CA GLU A 306 -22.56 -15.08 17.24
C GLU A 306 -23.89 -14.36 16.93
N THR A 307 -24.29 -14.29 15.65
CA THR A 307 -25.65 -13.89 15.26
C THR A 307 -26.54 -15.14 15.25
N PRO A 308 -27.36 -15.40 16.29
CA PRO A 308 -28.05 -16.69 16.45
C PRO A 308 -29.19 -16.91 15.46
N THR A 309 -29.63 -15.85 14.77
CA THR A 309 -30.58 -15.85 13.67
C THR A 309 -30.39 -14.59 12.83
N ASP A 310 -30.61 -14.75 11.53
CA ASP A 310 -31.11 -13.79 10.53
C ASP A 310 -32.04 -12.69 11.11
N GLU A 311 -31.49 -11.68 11.80
CA GLU A 311 -32.25 -10.52 12.27
C GLU A 311 -32.00 -9.30 11.36
N ASP A 312 -33.06 -8.52 11.17
CA ASP A 312 -33.05 -7.14 10.67
C ASP A 312 -32.45 -6.27 11.78
N LEU A 313 -31.14 -6.41 12.00
CA LEU A 313 -30.44 -5.75 13.11
C LEU A 313 -30.63 -4.24 13.00
N ASN A 314 -30.44 -3.70 11.78
CA ASN A 314 -30.53 -2.28 11.47
C ASN A 314 -31.96 -1.69 11.51
N GLY A 315 -33.01 -2.51 11.38
CA GLY A 315 -34.41 -2.09 11.42
C GLY A 315 -34.91 -1.39 10.16
N ASP A 316 -34.18 -1.50 9.04
CA ASP A 316 -34.55 -0.96 7.72
C ASP A 316 -35.44 -1.93 6.92
N GLY A 317 -35.50 -3.21 7.33
CA GLY A 317 -36.30 -4.27 6.73
C GLY A 317 -35.55 -5.15 5.74
N THR A 318 -34.24 -4.94 5.55
CA THR A 318 -33.32 -5.96 5.05
C THR A 318 -32.95 -6.91 6.18
N ILE A 319 -32.67 -8.17 5.83
CA ILE A 319 -32.13 -9.16 6.74
C ILE A 319 -30.65 -9.27 6.39
N GLU A 320 -29.78 -9.21 7.38
CA GLU A 320 -28.34 -9.45 7.24
C GLU A 320 -28.06 -10.98 7.12
N ASP A 321 -28.72 -11.59 6.12
CA ASP A 321 -28.52 -12.98 5.65
C ASP A 321 -27.18 -13.04 4.92
N PHE A 322 -26.09 -13.02 5.72
CA PHE A 322 -24.81 -13.59 5.31
C PHE A 322 -25.11 -15.01 4.85
N ALA A 323 -24.86 -15.28 3.57
CA ALA A 323 -25.41 -16.48 2.96
C ALA A 323 -24.80 -17.68 3.69
N ASN A 324 -25.63 -18.66 4.06
CA ASN A 324 -25.26 -19.79 4.95
C ASN A 324 -24.21 -20.75 4.30
N ILE A 325 -22.99 -20.24 4.15
CA ILE A 325 -21.79 -20.73 3.48
C ILE A 325 -20.57 -20.06 4.15
N ALA A 326 -19.35 -20.41 3.74
CA ALA A 326 -18.16 -19.67 4.13
C ALA A 326 -17.91 -18.54 3.11
N GLU A 327 -17.65 -17.33 3.59
CA GLU A 327 -17.49 -16.10 2.80
C GLU A 327 -16.04 -15.59 2.88
N ASP A 328 -15.52 -15.05 1.77
CA ASP A 328 -14.13 -14.61 1.61
C ASP A 328 -14.08 -13.07 1.68
N ILE A 329 -13.88 -12.55 2.90
CA ILE A 329 -13.99 -11.13 3.19
C ILE A 329 -12.62 -10.46 3.00
N THR A 330 -12.54 -9.59 1.99
CA THR A 330 -11.37 -8.75 1.74
C THR A 330 -11.52 -7.44 2.51
N TRP A 331 -10.59 -7.20 3.42
CA TRP A 331 -10.46 -5.93 4.15
C TRP A 331 -9.45 -5.03 3.43
N THR A 332 -9.63 -3.72 3.53
CA THR A 332 -8.79 -2.74 2.82
C THR A 332 -8.67 -1.44 3.61
N ILE A 333 -7.44 -0.97 3.81
CA ILE A 333 -7.14 0.37 4.33
C ILE A 333 -7.05 1.40 3.20
N SER A 334 -7.53 2.61 3.46
CA SER A 334 -7.62 3.69 2.48
C SER A 334 -7.32 5.05 3.09
N GLU A 335 -6.86 6.00 2.26
CA GLU A 335 -6.61 7.38 2.70
C GLU A 335 -7.91 8.11 3.03
N ILE A 336 -7.91 8.82 4.16
CA ILE A 336 -8.95 9.79 4.50
C ILE A 336 -8.62 11.17 3.90
N ALA A 337 -9.61 11.90 3.39
CA ALA A 337 -9.35 13.24 2.87
C ALA A 337 -8.96 14.21 4.00
N PRO A 338 -7.99 15.14 3.81
CA PRO A 338 -7.54 16.06 4.86
C PRO A 338 -8.61 17.00 5.44
N GLY A 339 -9.77 17.13 4.79
CA GLY A 339 -10.92 17.90 5.29
C GLY A 339 -11.89 17.09 6.17
N ASP A 340 -11.80 15.76 6.12
CA ASP A 340 -12.73 14.84 6.79
C ASP A 340 -12.14 14.27 8.10
N VAL A 341 -10.84 14.43 8.34
CA VAL A 341 -10.20 14.17 9.65
C VAL A 341 -10.67 15.20 10.69
N PRO A 342 -11.27 14.79 11.82
CA PRO A 342 -11.66 15.72 12.86
C PRO A 342 -10.46 16.43 13.50
N ALA A 343 -10.58 17.75 13.69
CA ALA A 343 -9.48 18.59 14.16
C ALA A 343 -8.94 18.15 15.54
N GLY A 344 -7.73 17.58 15.55
CA GLY A 344 -7.04 17.08 16.74
C GLY A 344 -7.03 15.56 16.89
N LEU A 345 -7.70 14.80 16.01
CA LEU A 345 -7.70 13.34 15.98
C LEU A 345 -6.71 12.77 14.92
N GLY A 346 -5.58 13.44 14.71
CA GLY A 346 -4.48 12.97 13.85
C GLY A 346 -4.33 13.68 12.51
N THR A 347 -3.46 13.12 11.67
CA THR A 347 -3.22 13.51 10.27
C THR A 347 -3.52 12.35 9.33
N PRO A 348 -4.03 12.57 8.09
CA PRO A 348 -4.20 11.49 7.11
C PRO A 348 -2.91 10.71 6.86
N GLY A 349 -3.00 9.38 6.94
CA GLY A 349 -1.93 8.48 6.48
C GLY A 349 -1.81 8.46 4.97
N THR A 350 -0.64 8.01 4.50
CA THR A 350 -0.44 7.46 3.15
C THR A 350 -0.49 5.94 3.27
N ILE A 351 -0.99 5.22 2.27
CA ILE A 351 -1.14 3.75 2.31
C ILE A 351 -0.02 3.09 1.50
N ASN A 352 0.57 2.01 2.02
CA ASN A 352 1.49 1.14 1.28
C ASN A 352 0.71 0.33 0.21
N PRO A 353 0.88 0.60 -1.10
CA PRO A 353 0.11 -0.04 -2.18
C PRO A 353 0.53 -1.50 -2.47
N THR A 354 1.25 -2.13 -1.54
CA THR A 354 1.60 -3.56 -1.55
C THR A 354 1.19 -4.30 -0.27
N ALA A 355 0.57 -3.60 0.68
CA ALA A 355 -0.02 -4.12 1.91
C ALA A 355 -1.19 -3.21 2.33
N ASP A 356 -2.07 -2.90 1.37
CA ASP A 356 -3.27 -2.06 1.55
C ASP A 356 -4.51 -2.90 1.87
N SER A 357 -4.44 -4.21 1.68
CA SER A 357 -5.56 -5.14 1.73
C SER A 357 -5.11 -6.56 2.09
N ASP A 358 -5.99 -7.29 2.77
CA ASP A 358 -5.79 -8.69 3.18
C ASP A 358 -7.15 -9.39 3.31
N ASN A 359 -7.20 -10.72 3.29
CA ASN A 359 -8.45 -11.48 3.23
C ASN A 359 -8.57 -12.56 4.33
N ILE A 360 -9.80 -12.76 4.81
CA ILE A 360 -10.15 -13.74 5.84
C ILE A 360 -11.42 -14.49 5.44
N ILE A 361 -11.40 -15.81 5.62
CA ILE A 361 -12.61 -16.64 5.50
C ILE A 361 -13.41 -16.52 6.81
N ILE A 362 -14.66 -16.07 6.73
CA ILE A 362 -15.60 -16.08 7.85
C ILE A 362 -16.70 -17.11 7.55
N ALA A 363 -17.10 -17.87 8.57
CA ALA A 363 -18.21 -18.82 8.48
C ALA A 363 -18.96 -18.88 9.80
N ASP A 364 -20.28 -18.78 9.79
CA ASP A 364 -21.10 -18.87 11.00
C ASP A 364 -20.83 -20.18 11.75
N ASN A 365 -20.63 -21.29 11.01
CA ASN A 365 -20.41 -22.62 11.60
C ASN A 365 -19.45 -23.55 10.82
N PRO A 366 -18.80 -24.52 11.50
CA PRO A 366 -17.80 -25.41 10.89
C PRO A 366 -18.32 -26.36 9.79
N SER A 367 -19.64 -26.42 9.54
CA SER A 367 -20.22 -27.31 8.51
C SER A 367 -20.38 -26.66 7.13
N GLN A 368 -20.21 -25.34 7.07
CA GLN A 368 -20.16 -24.57 5.82
C GLN A 368 -18.81 -24.70 5.10
N LEU A 369 -17.75 -24.95 5.86
CA LEU A 369 -16.41 -25.16 5.33
C LEU A 369 -16.37 -26.42 4.44
N PRO A 370 -15.62 -26.39 3.32
CA PRO A 370 -15.49 -27.56 2.46
C PRO A 370 -14.88 -28.72 3.26
N SER A 371 -15.49 -29.91 3.20
CA SER A 371 -14.92 -31.09 3.86
C SER A 371 -13.57 -31.47 3.24
N PRO A 372 -12.52 -31.76 4.04
CA PRO A 372 -11.21 -32.14 3.52
C PRO A 372 -11.25 -33.37 2.60
N THR A 373 -10.54 -33.29 1.47
CA THR A 373 -10.40 -34.40 0.54
C THR A 373 -9.50 -35.48 1.14
N VAL A 374 -10.06 -36.68 1.31
CA VAL A 374 -9.31 -37.83 1.84
C VAL A 374 -8.53 -38.51 0.73
N GLY A 375 -7.22 -38.25 0.67
CA GLY A 375 -6.27 -39.10 -0.04
C GLY A 375 -5.99 -40.38 0.76
N MET A 376 -5.79 -41.50 0.04
CA MET A 376 -5.41 -42.79 0.60
C MET A 376 -4.29 -43.41 -0.24
N THR A 377 -3.23 -43.86 0.40
CA THR A 377 -2.14 -44.61 -0.22
C THR A 377 -1.84 -45.89 0.56
N VAL A 378 -1.12 -46.83 -0.07
CA VAL A 378 -0.61 -48.06 0.55
C VAL A 378 0.89 -48.11 0.33
N SER A 379 1.66 -48.55 1.34
CA SER A 379 3.12 -48.67 1.21
C SER A 379 3.52 -49.78 0.24
N GLU A 380 2.84 -50.93 0.32
CA GLU A 380 3.00 -52.09 -0.56
C GLU A 380 1.68 -52.47 -1.22
N ASN A 381 1.74 -52.82 -2.51
CA ASN A 381 0.57 -53.17 -3.33
C ASN A 381 0.49 -54.66 -3.71
N LEU A 382 1.48 -55.45 -3.30
CA LEU A 382 1.50 -56.91 -3.37
C LEU A 382 1.70 -57.47 -1.96
N LEU A 383 0.78 -58.32 -1.53
CA LEU A 383 0.86 -59.05 -0.26
C LEU A 383 0.88 -60.55 -0.54
N ILE A 384 1.66 -61.29 0.26
CA ILE A 384 1.86 -62.73 0.16
C ILE A 384 1.60 -63.33 1.55
N GLU A 385 0.48 -64.04 1.69
CA GLU A 385 -0.02 -64.54 2.98
C GLU A 385 0.99 -65.46 3.70
N ASP A 386 1.63 -66.37 2.95
CA ASP A 386 2.64 -67.32 3.48
C ASP A 386 3.97 -66.64 3.88
N GLU A 387 4.21 -65.39 3.49
CA GLU A 387 5.42 -64.63 3.84
C GLU A 387 5.20 -63.65 4.99
N GLY A 388 3.96 -63.45 5.44
CA GLY A 388 3.63 -62.53 6.53
C GLY A 388 3.83 -61.04 6.16
N SER A 389 3.68 -60.69 4.90
CA SER A 389 3.86 -59.32 4.38
C SER A 389 2.88 -58.31 5.00
N GLU A 390 3.37 -57.14 5.38
CA GLU A 390 2.59 -56.02 5.92
C GLU A 390 2.42 -54.89 4.87
N THR A 391 1.40 -54.05 5.00
CA THR A 391 1.28 -52.78 4.24
C THR A 391 0.64 -51.71 5.11
N THR A 392 1.23 -50.51 5.13
CA THR A 392 0.66 -49.36 5.85
C THR A 392 -0.32 -48.63 4.94
N ILE A 393 -1.58 -48.51 5.40
CA ILE A 393 -2.55 -47.61 4.77
C ILE A 393 -2.34 -46.21 5.34
N THR A 394 -1.92 -45.26 4.50
CA THR A 394 -1.74 -43.86 4.89
C THR A 394 -2.91 -43.02 4.40
N PHE A 395 -3.48 -42.20 5.29
CA PHE A 395 -4.48 -41.18 4.94
C PHE A 395 -3.85 -39.80 4.94
N THR A 396 -4.18 -39.00 3.93
CA THR A 396 -3.76 -37.61 3.80
C THR A 396 -4.99 -36.73 3.64
N LEU A 397 -5.01 -35.58 4.29
CA LEU A 397 -5.99 -34.53 4.05
C LEU A 397 -5.29 -33.37 3.33
N ASP A 398 -6.03 -32.66 2.48
CA ASP A 398 -5.59 -31.43 1.80
C ASP A 398 -5.59 -30.20 2.72
N GLN A 399 -6.43 -30.22 3.76
CA GLN A 399 -6.54 -29.22 4.82
C GLN A 399 -6.75 -29.91 6.19
N PRO A 400 -6.66 -29.19 7.34
CA PRO A 400 -6.79 -29.80 8.66
C PRO A 400 -8.11 -30.57 8.89
N ALA A 401 -8.08 -31.57 9.77
CA ALA A 401 -9.28 -32.29 10.18
C ALA A 401 -10.14 -31.40 11.10
N PRO A 402 -11.47 -31.29 10.89
CA PRO A 402 -12.37 -30.55 11.78
C PRO A 402 -12.29 -31.02 13.24
N THR A 403 -12.64 -30.16 14.20
CA THR A 403 -12.53 -30.40 15.66
C THR A 403 -13.24 -31.68 16.14
N GLY A 404 -14.37 -32.04 15.51
CA GLY A 404 -15.07 -33.31 15.76
C GLY A 404 -14.28 -34.57 15.37
N GLY A 405 -13.39 -34.43 14.39
CA GLY A 405 -12.71 -35.50 13.65
C GLY A 405 -13.48 -35.91 12.40
N LEU A 406 -12.75 -36.39 11.38
CA LEU A 406 -13.34 -36.83 10.11
C LEU A 406 -13.61 -38.34 10.14
N LEU A 407 -14.84 -38.78 9.81
CA LEU A 407 -15.20 -40.19 9.78
C LEU A 407 -15.04 -40.79 8.38
N VAL A 408 -13.98 -41.57 8.18
CA VAL A 408 -13.65 -42.22 6.90
C VAL A 408 -14.10 -43.69 6.93
N SER A 409 -14.69 -44.16 5.84
CA SER A 409 -15.11 -45.57 5.68
C SER A 409 -14.30 -46.28 4.61
N ILE A 410 -13.40 -47.20 5.01
CA ILE A 410 -12.74 -48.12 4.07
C ILE A 410 -13.75 -49.20 3.64
N SER A 411 -13.74 -49.60 2.37
CA SER A 411 -14.43 -50.80 1.90
C SER A 411 -13.56 -51.60 0.92
N ASN A 412 -13.50 -52.92 1.11
CA ASN A 412 -12.85 -53.82 0.16
C ASN A 412 -13.86 -54.31 -0.89
N LYS A 413 -13.47 -54.32 -2.17
CA LYS A 413 -14.26 -54.84 -3.30
C LYS A 413 -14.08 -56.34 -3.56
N ALA A 414 -13.14 -57.00 -2.87
CA ALA A 414 -12.84 -58.42 -3.09
C ALA A 414 -13.89 -59.34 -2.42
N SER A 415 -14.67 -60.02 -3.26
CA SER A 415 -15.77 -60.92 -2.85
C SER A 415 -15.27 -62.33 -2.53
N PHE A 416 -14.53 -62.51 -1.42
CA PHE A 416 -13.90 -63.80 -1.09
C PHE A 416 -14.85 -64.89 -0.55
N PHE A 417 -16.02 -64.54 0.00
CA PHE A 417 -17.04 -65.50 0.43
C PHE A 417 -18.47 -65.07 0.06
N PRO A 418 -19.36 -66.01 -0.34
CA PRO A 418 -20.72 -65.70 -0.81
C PRO A 418 -21.70 -65.22 0.28
N TRP A 419 -21.22 -64.96 1.50
CA TRP A 419 -22.01 -64.50 2.66
C TRP A 419 -21.38 -63.33 3.43
N GLN A 420 -20.26 -62.76 2.96
CA GLN A 420 -19.69 -61.56 3.56
C GLN A 420 -20.08 -60.30 2.78
N THR A 421 -20.93 -59.48 3.41
CA THR A 421 -21.11 -58.07 3.05
C THR A 421 -19.81 -57.30 3.27
N SER A 422 -19.55 -56.27 2.46
CA SER A 422 -18.40 -55.37 2.62
C SER A 422 -18.27 -54.88 4.07
N MET A 423 -17.13 -55.17 4.70
CA MET A 423 -16.81 -54.66 6.03
C MET A 423 -16.49 -53.17 5.90
N LEU A 424 -17.40 -52.30 6.34
CA LEU A 424 -17.09 -50.90 6.62
C LEU A 424 -16.33 -50.84 7.94
N LEU A 425 -15.11 -50.32 7.90
CA LEU A 425 -14.37 -49.91 9.10
C LEU A 425 -14.45 -48.38 9.20
N PRO A 426 -15.23 -47.81 10.14
CA PRO A 426 -15.24 -46.38 10.39
C PRO A 426 -13.99 -45.97 11.17
N LEU A 427 -13.17 -45.10 10.58
CA LEU A 427 -11.97 -44.51 11.18
C LEU A 427 -12.25 -43.04 11.48
N LEU A 428 -11.98 -42.61 12.72
CA LEU A 428 -12.09 -41.21 13.13
C LEU A 428 -10.71 -40.57 13.09
N LEU A 429 -10.43 -39.78 12.04
CA LEU A 429 -9.18 -39.02 11.92
C LEU A 429 -9.24 -37.77 12.79
N LYS A 430 -8.23 -37.58 13.66
CA LYS A 430 -8.04 -36.38 14.49
C LYS A 430 -6.61 -35.86 14.39
N PRO A 431 -6.36 -34.57 14.65
CA PRO A 431 -5.00 -34.05 14.74
C PRO A 431 -4.24 -34.61 15.96
N PRO A 432 -2.92 -34.88 15.88
CA PRO A 432 -2.08 -35.01 14.69
C PRO A 432 -1.75 -36.49 14.39
N LEU A 433 -2.24 -37.01 13.26
CA LEU A 433 -1.89 -38.30 12.63
C LEU A 433 -2.07 -39.57 13.49
N LEU A 434 -3.01 -40.43 13.07
CA LEU A 434 -3.15 -41.79 13.59
C LEU A 434 -2.60 -42.80 12.56
N THR A 435 -1.39 -43.32 12.79
CA THR A 435 -0.87 -44.47 12.03
C THR A 435 -1.52 -45.75 12.54
N LEU A 436 -2.21 -46.50 11.66
CA LEU A 436 -2.51 -47.91 11.93
C LEU A 436 -1.35 -48.78 11.39
N LEU A 437 -0.98 -49.76 12.21
CA LEU A 437 -0.22 -50.96 11.83
C LEU A 437 -1.23 -52.10 11.62
#